data_AF-A0A2T3Q9W4-F1
#
_entry.id   AF-A0A2T3Q9W4-F1
#
_cell.length_a   1.000
_cell.length_b   1.000
_cell.length_c   1.000
_cell.angle_alpha   90.00
_cell.angle_beta   90.00
_cell.angle_gamma   90.00
#
_symmetry.space_group_name_H-M   'P 1'
#
loop_
_entity.id
_entity.type
_entity.pdbx_description
1 polymer ?
#
loop_
_entity_poly.entity_id
_entity_poly.type
_entity_poly.pdbx_seq_one_letter_code
_entity_poly.pdbx_strand_id
1 'polypeptide(L)'
;MKRNIVPLVLCALLSINAMAWTFGSNVTITAVTLWEGSSVNPLYFKRSDNVWCYVPADEKNVHSLILTLYASGKTADIHCHDQAENKMGGIEAAHRLHRIIAK
;
A
#
# COMPACT_ATOMS: atom_id res chain seq x y z
N MET A 1 -2.85 47.25 -18.95
CA MET A 1 -2.60 45.84 -19.37
C MET A 1 -3.65 44.94 -18.72
N LYS A 2 -4.58 44.39 -19.50
CA LYS A 2 -5.61 43.46 -18.96
C LYS A 2 -4.96 42.08 -18.82
N ARG A 3 -4.75 41.62 -17.59
CA ARG A 3 -4.25 40.26 -17.30
C ARG A 3 -5.35 39.28 -17.68
N ASN A 4 -5.16 38.50 -18.74
CA ASN A 4 -6.05 37.41 -19.11
C ASN A 4 -5.79 36.24 -18.15
N ILE A 5 -6.59 36.15 -17.08
CA ILE A 5 -6.49 35.12 -16.02
C ILE A 5 -7.21 33.81 -16.42
N VAL A 6 -8.02 33.86 -17.48
CA VAL A 6 -8.82 32.74 -18.01
C VAL A 6 -8.02 31.45 -18.27
N PRO A 7 -6.81 31.45 -18.86
CA PRO A 7 -6.09 30.20 -19.13
C PRO A 7 -5.57 29.51 -17.86
N LEU A 8 -5.36 30.24 -16.77
CA LEU A 8 -4.86 29.69 -15.51
C LEU A 8 -5.94 28.88 -14.78
N VAL A 9 -7.19 29.36 -14.82
CA VAL A 9 -8.34 28.71 -14.17
C VAL A 9 -8.69 27.38 -14.88
N LEU A 10 -8.54 27.33 -16.20
CA LEU A 10 -8.83 26.11 -16.97
C LEU A 10 -7.81 24.98 -16.71
N CYS A 11 -6.54 25.31 -16.46
CA CYS A 11 -5.52 24.31 -16.12
C CYS A 11 -5.71 23.70 -14.73
N ALA A 12 -6.23 24.46 -13.77
CA ALA A 12 -6.50 23.95 -12.42
C ALA A 12 -7.61 22.89 -12.41
N LEU A 13 -8.59 22.99 -13.31
CA LEU A 13 -9.72 22.07 -13.43
C LEU A 13 -9.36 20.72 -14.08
N LEU A 14 -8.21 20.63 -14.75
CA LEU A 14 -7.72 19.41 -15.41
C LEU A 14 -6.72 18.63 -14.55
N SER A 15 -6.60 18.93 -13.26
CA SER A 15 -5.82 18.15 -12.31
C SER A 15 -6.53 16.83 -11.97
N ILE A 16 -6.51 15.90 -12.93
CA ILE A 16 -6.88 14.50 -12.71
C ILE A 16 -5.97 13.96 -11.60
N ASN A 17 -6.57 13.36 -10.57
CA ASN A 17 -5.83 12.62 -9.55
C ASN A 17 -5.05 11.50 -10.25
N ALA A 18 -3.76 11.73 -10.50
CA ALA A 18 -2.86 10.66 -10.89
C ALA A 18 -2.82 9.69 -9.71
N MET A 19 -3.45 8.53 -9.86
CA MET A 19 -3.44 7.45 -8.87
C MET A 19 -1.97 7.12 -8.60
N ALA A 20 -1.45 7.61 -7.48
CA ALA A 20 -0.05 7.50 -7.13
C ALA A 20 0.17 6.19 -6.36
N TRP A 21 1.31 5.53 -6.55
CA TRP A 21 1.63 4.36 -5.75
C TRP A 21 2.24 4.81 -4.43
N THR A 22 1.88 4.17 -3.31
CA THR A 22 2.73 4.25 -2.13
C THR A 22 3.89 3.28 -2.31
N PHE A 23 5.08 3.83 -2.52
CA PHE A 23 6.28 3.07 -2.84
C PHE A 23 7.25 3.07 -1.66
N GLY A 24 7.81 1.91 -1.36
CA GLY A 24 8.93 1.74 -0.42
C GLY A 24 10.06 1.00 -1.13
N SER A 25 11.24 1.63 -1.18
CA SER A 25 12.45 1.05 -1.77
C SER A 25 13.34 0.48 -0.67
N ASN A 26 13.84 -0.75 -0.85
CA ASN A 26 14.69 -1.45 0.13
C ASN A 26 14.11 -1.49 1.56
N VAL A 27 12.79 -1.62 1.68
CA VAL A 27 12.12 -1.69 2.99
C VAL A 27 12.08 -3.12 3.50
N THR A 28 12.06 -3.29 4.82
CA THR A 28 11.75 -4.59 5.45
C THR A 28 10.30 -4.62 5.91
N ILE A 29 9.79 -5.82 6.21
CA ILE A 29 8.49 -5.99 6.86
C ILE A 29 8.72 -6.07 8.37
N THR A 30 8.09 -5.17 9.13
CA THR A 30 8.32 -5.01 10.58
C THR A 30 7.20 -5.57 11.44
N ALA A 31 6.00 -5.72 10.88
CA ALA A 31 4.87 -6.36 11.54
C ALA A 31 4.00 -7.09 10.52
N VAL A 32 3.36 -8.17 10.95
CA VAL A 32 2.34 -8.91 10.19
C VAL A 32 1.16 -9.19 11.12
N THR A 33 -0.05 -8.94 10.64
CA THR A 33 -1.29 -9.25 11.36
C THR A 33 -2.22 -10.04 10.45
N LEU A 34 -2.73 -11.14 10.99
CA LEU A 34 -3.76 -11.97 10.37
C LEU A 34 -4.78 -12.31 11.46
N TRP A 35 -6.05 -12.09 11.20
CA TRP A 35 -7.12 -12.47 12.13
C TRP A 35 -7.58 -13.90 11.86
N GLU A 36 -7.92 -14.60 12.94
CA GLU A 36 -8.62 -15.88 12.88
C GLU A 36 -10.11 -15.66 12.55
N GLY A 37 -10.75 -16.61 11.84
CA GLY A 37 -12.18 -16.56 11.55
C GLY A 37 -12.60 -17.46 10.38
N SER A 38 -13.92 -17.68 10.25
CA SER A 38 -14.52 -18.48 9.17
C SER A 38 -14.59 -17.76 7.81
N SER A 39 -14.09 -16.53 7.75
CA SER A 39 -14.14 -15.64 6.59
C SER A 39 -12.77 -15.40 5.97
N VAL A 40 -12.78 -14.95 4.71
CA VAL A 40 -11.63 -14.59 3.87
C VAL A 40 -10.93 -13.37 4.48
N ASN A 41 -10.04 -13.61 5.45
CA ASN A 41 -9.35 -12.55 6.21
C ASN A 41 -8.07 -12.10 5.47
N PRO A 42 -7.97 -10.81 5.07
CA PRO A 42 -6.75 -10.30 4.45
C PRO A 42 -5.56 -10.38 5.41
N LEU A 43 -4.36 -10.52 4.84
CA LEU A 43 -3.11 -10.39 5.59
C LEU A 43 -2.65 -8.94 5.56
N TYR A 44 -2.35 -8.38 6.71
CA TYR A 44 -1.86 -7.01 6.86
C TYR A 44 -0.40 -7.04 7.26
N PHE A 45 0.37 -6.09 6.76
CA PHE A 45 1.78 -5.98 7.11
C PHE A 45 2.25 -4.53 7.11
N LYS A 46 3.20 -4.23 8.01
CA LYS A 46 3.81 -2.91 8.15
C LYS A 46 5.21 -2.92 7.55
N ARG A 47 5.52 -1.91 6.76
CA ARG A 47 6.86 -1.66 6.21
C ARG A 47 7.72 -0.92 7.23
N SER A 48 9.04 -0.97 7.05
CA SER A 48 10.00 -0.25 7.91
C SER A 48 9.86 1.28 7.90
N ASP A 49 9.18 1.85 6.90
CA ASP A 49 8.86 3.27 6.81
C ASP A 49 7.46 3.63 7.34
N ASN A 50 6.89 2.74 8.17
CA ASN A 50 5.62 2.89 8.84
C ASN A 50 4.36 2.87 7.96
N VAL A 51 4.48 2.52 6.68
CA VAL A 51 3.31 2.33 5.81
C VAL A 51 2.71 0.94 6.02
N TRP A 52 1.39 0.88 6.23
CA TRP A 52 0.63 -0.36 6.27
C TRP A 52 0.12 -0.75 4.89
N CYS A 53 0.28 -2.02 4.54
CA CYS A 53 -0.33 -2.60 3.36
C CYS A 53 -1.08 -3.88 3.69
N TYR A 54 -1.99 -4.29 2.80
CA TYR A 54 -2.75 -5.52 2.96
C TYR A 54 -2.85 -6.33 1.68
N VAL A 55 -3.02 -7.64 1.82
CA VAL A 55 -3.21 -8.60 0.74
C VAL A 55 -4.53 -9.34 0.93
N PRO A 56 -5.43 -9.36 -0.07
CA PRO A 56 -6.66 -10.17 -0.06
C PRO A 56 -6.38 -11.65 0.26
N ALA A 57 -7.33 -12.37 0.89
CA ALA A 57 -7.05 -13.72 1.40
C ALA A 57 -6.98 -14.83 0.33
N ASP A 58 -7.39 -14.54 -0.90
CA ASP A 58 -7.27 -15.43 -2.05
C ASP A 58 -5.84 -15.52 -2.60
N GLU A 59 -4.98 -14.55 -2.29
CA GLU A 59 -3.60 -14.45 -2.80
C GLU A 59 -2.57 -15.23 -1.94
N LYS A 60 -2.80 -16.52 -1.75
CA LYS A 60 -2.04 -17.38 -0.80
C LYS A 60 -0.51 -17.40 -1.02
N ASN A 61 -0.08 -17.34 -2.28
CA ASN A 61 1.35 -17.31 -2.61
C ASN A 61 2.01 -16.00 -2.13
N VAL A 62 1.29 -14.89 -2.25
CA VAL A 62 1.77 -13.57 -1.81
C VAL A 62 1.79 -13.50 -0.29
N HIS A 63 0.83 -14.11 0.40
CA HIS A 63 0.85 -14.25 1.86
C HIS A 63 2.11 -14.97 2.33
N SER A 64 2.42 -16.10 1.70
CA SER A 64 3.60 -16.92 2.02
C SER A 64 4.90 -16.14 1.79
N LEU A 65 4.97 -15.37 0.70
CA LEU A 65 6.11 -14.49 0.42
C LEU A 65 6.27 -13.41 1.51
N ILE A 66 5.18 -12.75 1.93
CA ILE A 66 5.21 -11.73 2.99
C ILE A 66 5.70 -12.32 4.30
N LEU A 67 5.17 -13.48 4.71
CA LEU A 67 5.61 -14.17 5.91
C LEU A 67 7.09 -14.56 5.84
N THR A 68 7.57 -14.99 4.67
CA THR A 68 8.99 -15.31 4.44
C THR A 68 9.87 -14.07 4.59
N LEU A 69 9.50 -12.95 3.96
CA LEU A 69 10.23 -11.68 4.05
C LEU A 69 10.25 -11.12 5.47
N TYR A 70 9.14 -11.24 6.19
CA TYR A 70 9.04 -10.88 7.60
C TYR A 70 9.99 -11.73 8.46
N ALA A 71 9.92 -13.06 8.32
CA ALA A 71 10.75 -13.97 9.10
C ALA A 71 12.25 -13.83 8.78
N SER A 72 12.61 -13.54 7.53
CA SER A 72 14.02 -13.41 7.12
C SER A 72 14.61 -12.02 7.35
N GLY A 73 13.78 -11.00 7.60
CA GLY A 73 14.22 -9.59 7.69
C GLY A 73 14.86 -9.06 6.40
N LYS A 74 14.62 -9.70 5.25
CA LYS A 74 15.20 -9.28 3.96
C LYS A 74 14.50 -8.03 3.46
N THR A 75 15.23 -7.22 2.70
CA THR A 75 14.68 -6.03 2.06
C THR A 75 13.95 -6.37 0.77
N ALA A 76 12.94 -5.58 0.44
CA ALA A 76 12.20 -5.67 -0.81
C ALA A 76 11.76 -4.28 -1.28
N ASP A 77 11.48 -4.16 -2.56
CA ASP A 77 10.79 -2.98 -3.10
C ASP A 77 9.28 -3.29 -3.13
N ILE A 78 8.50 -2.49 -2.40
CA ILE A 78 7.07 -2.75 -2.15
C ILE A 78 6.23 -1.59 -2.68
N HIS A 79 5.28 -1.92 -3.55
CA HIS A 79 4.32 -0.99 -4.12
C HIS A 79 2.93 -1.34 -3.62
N CYS A 80 2.23 -0.37 -3.03
CA CYS A 80 0.82 -0.48 -2.67
C CYS A 80 0.02 0.65 -3.34
N HIS A 81 -1.29 0.48 -3.47
CA HIS A 81 -2.19 1.49 -4.04
C HIS A 81 -2.23 2.76 -3.18
N ASP A 82 -2.50 3.94 -3.75
CA ASP A 82 -2.70 5.20 -3.02
C ASP A 82 -3.81 5.13 -1.99
N GLN A 83 -4.96 4.55 -2.38
CA GLN A 83 -6.14 4.54 -1.55
C GLN A 83 -5.91 3.66 -0.31
N ALA A 84 -5.79 4.31 0.83
CA ALA A 84 -5.76 3.64 2.12
C ALA A 84 -7.18 3.26 2.53
N GLU A 85 -7.35 2.04 2.99
CA GLU A 85 -8.64 1.51 3.40
C GLU A 85 -8.62 1.23 4.90
N ASN A 86 -9.63 1.73 5.61
CA ASN A 86 -9.82 1.44 7.03
C ASN A 86 -10.44 0.05 7.18
N LYS A 87 -9.63 -0.98 6.96
CA LYS A 87 -10.07 -2.36 7.06
C LYS A 87 -9.57 -2.98 8.35
N MET A 88 -10.45 -2.94 9.36
CA MET A 88 -10.52 -3.83 10.53
C MET A 88 -9.48 -3.72 11.66
N GLY A 89 -9.99 -3.90 12.89
CA GLY A 89 -9.24 -4.46 14.02
C GLY A 89 -8.19 -3.57 14.69
N GLY A 90 -8.22 -2.25 14.47
CA GLY A 90 -7.31 -1.31 15.14
C GLY A 90 -5.97 -1.12 14.43
N ILE A 91 -5.78 -1.65 13.22
CA ILE A 91 -4.69 -1.26 12.34
C ILE A 91 -5.02 0.10 11.71
N GLU A 92 -3.99 0.94 11.54
CA GLU A 92 -4.08 2.20 10.79
C GLU A 92 -4.54 1.95 9.34
N ALA A 93 -4.95 2.99 8.63
CA ALA A 93 -5.39 2.86 7.24
C ALA A 93 -4.33 2.13 6.40
N ALA A 94 -4.73 1.05 5.73
CA ALA A 94 -3.80 0.16 5.03
C ALA A 94 -4.04 0.19 3.52
N HIS A 95 -2.97 0.12 2.76
CA HIS A 95 -2.99 0.19 1.29
C HIS A 95 -3.03 -1.20 0.68
N ARG A 96 -3.90 -1.46 -0.31
CA ARG A 96 -3.87 -2.74 -1.01
C ARG A 96 -2.52 -2.94 -1.69
N LEU A 97 -1.90 -4.09 -1.51
CA LEU A 97 -0.65 -4.43 -2.18
C LEU A 97 -0.85 -4.48 -3.70
N HIS A 98 0.08 -3.87 -4.43
CA HIS A 98 0.14 -3.92 -5.89
C HIS A 98 1.28 -4.85 -6.38
N ARG A 99 2.49 -4.71 -5.81
CA ARG A 99 3.67 -5.49 -6.25
C ARG A 99 4.75 -5.57 -5.17
N ILE A 100 5.44 -6.71 -5.09
CA ILE A 100 6.66 -6.90 -4.28
C ILE A 100 7.78 -7.39 -5.19
N ILE A 101 8.98 -6.82 -5.03
CA ILE A 101 10.21 -7.27 -5.67
C ILE A 101 11.20 -7.64 -4.56
N ALA A 102 11.36 -8.93 -4.29
CA ALA A 102 12.28 -9.46 -3.27
C ALA A 102 13.73 -9.47 -3.78
N LYS A 103 14.70 -9.33 -2.86
CA LYS A 103 16.15 -9.27 -3.13
C LYS A 103 16.96 -10.38 -2.44
#